data_AF-A0A061R4Y8-F1
#
_entry.id   AF-A0A061R4Y8-F1
#
_cell.length_a   1.000
_cell.length_b   1.000
_cell.length_c   1.000
_cell.angle_alpha   90.00
_cell.angle_beta   90.00
_cell.angle_gamma   90.00
#
_symmetry.space_group_name_H-M   'P 1'
#
loop_
_entity.id
_entity.type
_entity.pdbx_description
1 polymer ?
#
loop_
_entity_poly.entity_id
_entity_poly.type
_entity_poly.pdbx_seq_one_letter_code
_entity_poly.pdbx_strand_id
1 'polypeptide(L)'
;MSVVREQPTCETVDLTCARDFKGNTPSEKTSIRYGKPRETRNIKDIAAEGLVHLQRISSTSIGLGSNAWKQAQDGWAVSIALEREAAEATAAAAECWAEAAGAGGVFLDPEFPALPSSIDGLGGGVACTTPICLCGAAARLSRVAREGPNQGRPFHSCPARRCRFFAWADRAPSSASAASMRWLRLGPPTHVPAKARGFDASDVRQGGVGDCWFLSALSVVATRPELIGRVFPCWRGPEGSAAAASGAYLVRLFLDGRWQAVLVDSLLPAKPTRGPSSASRGRAAGAGSPPLAFSRGADNQLWVPLVEK
;
A
#
# COMPACT_ATOMS: atom_id res chain seq x y z
N MET A 1 44.13 48.46 -34.36
CA MET A 1 44.23 48.95 -32.96
C MET A 1 43.77 47.84 -32.05
N SER A 2 44.74 47.15 -31.49
CA SER A 2 44.64 46.30 -30.30
C SER A 2 44.00 47.12 -29.14
N VAL A 3 43.44 46.58 -28.04
CA VAL A 3 43.92 45.47 -27.22
C VAL A 3 42.92 45.29 -26.04
N VAL A 4 42.69 44.03 -25.62
CA VAL A 4 42.69 43.54 -24.21
C VAL A 4 41.41 43.68 -23.36
N ARG A 5 40.97 42.70 -22.54
CA ARG A 5 41.42 41.35 -22.09
C ARG A 5 40.19 40.62 -21.51
N GLU A 6 39.97 39.35 -21.84
CA GLU A 6 40.29 38.10 -21.09
C GLU A 6 39.51 37.84 -19.78
N GLN A 7 38.81 36.69 -19.77
CA GLN A 7 38.30 35.95 -18.59
C GLN A 7 39.45 35.23 -17.85
N PRO A 8 39.24 34.66 -16.64
CA PRO A 8 38.92 33.21 -16.51
C PRO A 8 37.95 32.87 -15.33
N THR A 9 37.02 31.91 -15.39
CA THR A 9 37.07 30.41 -15.35
C THR A 9 37.63 29.78 -14.06
N CYS A 10 36.92 28.79 -13.50
CA CYS A 10 37.37 27.44 -13.11
C CYS A 10 36.18 26.72 -12.42
N GLU A 11 35.50 25.72 -12.98
CA GLU A 11 35.88 24.31 -13.20
C GLU A 11 36.33 23.52 -11.95
N THR A 12 35.57 22.44 -11.71
CA THR A 12 35.93 21.11 -11.18
C THR A 12 37.25 20.92 -10.45
N VAL A 13 37.19 20.24 -9.29
CA VAL A 13 38.29 19.39 -8.85
C VAL A 13 37.76 18.08 -8.27
N ASP A 14 38.14 17.00 -8.95
CA ASP A 14 38.01 15.60 -8.59
C ASP A 14 39.25 15.15 -7.78
N LEU A 15 39.11 13.98 -7.17
CA LEU A 15 40.04 13.22 -6.32
C LEU A 15 41.52 13.23 -6.73
N THR A 16 42.42 13.30 -5.74
CA THR A 16 43.72 12.61 -5.80
C THR A 16 44.19 12.05 -4.45
N CYS A 17 44.63 10.79 -4.52
CA CYS A 17 45.32 10.00 -3.52
C CYS A 17 46.78 10.46 -3.33
N ALA A 18 47.33 10.41 -2.11
CA ALA A 18 48.78 10.34 -1.89
C ALA A 18 49.12 9.65 -0.55
N ARG A 19 50.09 8.72 -0.63
CA ARG A 19 50.85 8.07 0.46
C ARG A 19 51.85 9.11 1.07
N ASP A 20 52.52 9.01 2.23
CA ASP A 20 53.23 7.93 2.95
C ASP A 20 53.69 8.42 4.37
N PHE A 21 53.89 7.46 5.31
CA PHE A 21 54.93 7.34 6.39
C PHE A 21 55.07 8.44 7.50
N LYS A 22 55.36 8.23 8.81
CA LYS A 22 55.83 7.11 9.66
C LYS A 22 55.80 7.51 11.18
N GLY A 23 55.65 6.53 12.10
CA GLY A 23 56.08 6.55 13.53
C GLY A 23 55.01 6.97 14.56
N ASN A 24 54.77 6.36 15.73
CA ASN A 24 55.52 5.44 16.59
C ASN A 24 54.55 4.64 17.52
N THR A 25 55.07 3.68 18.28
CA THR A 25 54.48 2.44 18.88
C THR A 25 53.71 2.59 20.23
N PRO A 26 53.40 1.52 21.02
CA PRO A 26 52.06 0.94 21.14
C PRO A 26 51.45 1.03 22.56
N SER A 27 50.12 0.95 22.69
CA SER A 27 49.54 0.51 23.96
C SER A 27 48.33 -0.40 23.73
N GLU A 28 48.45 -1.54 24.37
CA GLU A 28 47.62 -2.74 24.34
C GLU A 28 46.28 -2.49 25.05
N LYS A 29 45.16 -2.54 24.33
CA LYS A 29 43.81 -2.65 24.92
C LYS A 29 42.90 -3.54 24.06
N THR A 30 42.83 -4.80 24.48
CA THR A 30 41.64 -5.66 24.53
C THR A 30 40.57 -5.42 23.46
N SER A 31 40.68 -6.12 22.31
CA SER A 31 39.61 -6.14 21.31
C SER A 31 38.44 -6.99 21.82
N ILE A 32 37.36 -6.32 22.24
CA ILE A 32 36.03 -6.92 22.23
C ILE A 32 35.71 -7.22 20.76
N ARG A 33 35.53 -8.50 20.41
CA ARG A 33 35.06 -8.90 19.08
C ARG A 33 33.65 -8.34 18.90
N TYR A 34 33.53 -7.15 18.32
CA TYR A 34 32.29 -6.73 17.71
C TYR A 34 32.00 -7.72 16.58
N GLY A 35 30.87 -8.43 16.69
CA GLY A 35 30.35 -9.25 15.60
C GLY A 35 30.35 -8.43 14.32
N LYS A 36 30.68 -9.07 13.20
CA LYS A 36 30.71 -8.44 11.88
C LYS A 36 29.47 -7.53 11.72
N PRO A 37 29.63 -6.28 11.26
CA PRO A 37 28.47 -5.44 10.95
C PRO A 37 27.57 -6.24 10.01
N ARG A 38 26.27 -6.34 10.34
CA ARG A 38 25.27 -6.89 9.43
C ARG A 38 25.40 -6.10 8.13
N GLU A 39 25.91 -6.78 7.11
CA GLU A 39 26.11 -6.23 5.78
C GLU A 39 24.78 -5.61 5.33
N THR A 40 24.75 -4.29 5.20
CA THR A 40 23.57 -3.55 4.76
C THR A 40 23.39 -3.87 3.28
N ARG A 41 22.62 -4.93 2.98
CA ARG A 41 22.32 -5.34 1.60
C ARG A 41 21.64 -4.18 0.85
N ASN A 42 21.99 -4.01 -0.42
CA ASN A 42 21.41 -2.99 -1.29
C ASN A 42 19.92 -3.30 -1.54
N ILE A 43 19.05 -2.29 -1.47
CA ILE A 43 17.60 -2.45 -1.68
C ILE A 43 17.28 -2.94 -3.10
N LYS A 44 18.10 -2.61 -4.10
CA LYS A 44 17.97 -3.11 -5.47
C LYS A 44 18.19 -4.62 -5.55
N ASP A 45 19.21 -5.12 -4.86
CA ASP A 45 19.50 -6.56 -4.82
C ASP A 45 18.38 -7.31 -4.12
N ILE A 46 17.84 -6.74 -3.04
CA ILE A 46 16.68 -7.29 -2.33
C ILE A 46 15.42 -7.32 -3.21
N ALA A 47 15.16 -6.24 -3.95
CA ALA A 47 14.03 -6.18 -4.88
C ALA A 47 14.17 -7.20 -6.02
N ALA A 48 15.39 -7.36 -6.56
CA ALA A 48 15.69 -8.37 -7.56
C ALA A 48 15.56 -9.80 -7.02
N GLU A 49 16.04 -10.08 -5.82
CA GLU A 49 15.83 -11.36 -5.12
C GLU A 49 14.33 -11.65 -4.93
N GLY A 50 13.56 -10.60 -4.60
CA GLY A 50 12.11 -10.68 -4.47
C GLY A 50 11.40 -10.99 -5.78
N LEU A 51 11.80 -10.34 -6.87
CA LEU A 51 11.29 -10.66 -8.21
C LEU A 51 11.60 -12.10 -8.59
N VAL A 52 12.82 -12.58 -8.32
CA VAL A 52 13.19 -13.98 -8.53
C VAL A 52 12.35 -14.91 -7.68
N HIS A 53 12.05 -14.58 -6.41
CA HIS A 53 11.14 -15.38 -5.58
C HIS A 53 9.74 -15.45 -6.20
N LEU A 54 9.17 -14.32 -6.61
CA LEU A 54 7.85 -14.25 -7.27
C LEU A 54 7.81 -15.07 -8.56
N GLN A 55 8.90 -15.05 -9.34
CA GLN A 55 9.08 -15.86 -10.55
C GLN A 55 9.42 -17.33 -10.24
N ARG A 56 9.94 -17.65 -9.05
CA ARG A 56 10.24 -19.05 -8.64
C ARG A 56 9.02 -19.78 -8.12
N ILE A 57 8.05 -19.05 -7.58
CA ILE A 57 6.70 -19.57 -7.29
C ILE A 57 6.07 -20.13 -8.58
N SER A 58 6.37 -19.57 -9.75
CA SER A 58 5.89 -20.11 -11.04
C SER A 58 6.65 -21.35 -11.54
N SER A 59 7.89 -21.58 -11.10
CA SER A 59 8.80 -22.60 -11.65
C SER A 59 9.15 -23.76 -10.70
N THR A 60 8.75 -23.72 -9.42
CA THR A 60 8.93 -24.83 -8.46
C THR A 60 7.86 -25.92 -8.68
N SER A 61 7.86 -26.54 -9.85
CA SER A 61 7.35 -27.89 -10.10
C SER A 61 7.82 -28.51 -11.43
N ILE A 62 8.99 -28.12 -11.97
CA ILE A 62 9.55 -28.75 -13.19
C ILE A 62 10.13 -30.16 -12.92
N GLY A 63 10.13 -30.65 -11.68
CA GLY A 63 10.49 -32.02 -11.36
C GLY A 63 9.43 -32.71 -10.54
N LEU A 64 8.46 -33.36 -11.20
CA LEU A 64 7.91 -34.67 -10.85
C LEU A 64 6.75 -34.97 -11.81
N GLY A 65 6.91 -36.02 -12.61
CA GLY A 65 5.81 -36.60 -13.35
C GLY A 65 4.68 -37.05 -12.41
N SER A 66 3.50 -37.23 -13.00
CA SER A 66 2.28 -37.79 -12.40
C SER A 66 1.59 -36.96 -11.29
N ASN A 67 0.48 -36.32 -11.66
CA ASN A 67 -0.77 -36.14 -10.90
C ASN A 67 -0.69 -35.91 -9.36
N ALA A 68 0.27 -35.11 -8.87
CA ALA A 68 0.46 -34.95 -7.44
C ALA A 68 -0.39 -33.80 -6.87
N TRP A 69 -1.64 -34.08 -6.53
CA TRP A 69 -2.36 -33.30 -5.52
C TRP A 69 -1.56 -33.39 -4.21
N LYS A 70 -0.86 -32.31 -3.82
CA LYS A 70 -0.32 -32.23 -2.46
C LYS A 70 -1.49 -31.97 -1.52
N GLN A 71 -2.03 -33.04 -0.95
CA GLN A 71 -2.97 -32.96 0.16
C GLN A 71 -2.23 -32.34 1.33
N ALA A 72 -2.62 -31.12 1.71
CA ALA A 72 -2.14 -30.51 2.94
C ALA A 72 -2.61 -31.39 4.12
N GLN A 73 -1.84 -31.39 5.22
CA GLN A 73 -2.09 -32.26 6.38
C GLN A 73 -3.48 -32.07 7.02
N ASP A 74 -4.18 -31.01 6.65
CA ASP A 74 -5.52 -30.62 7.08
C ASP A 74 -6.65 -31.09 6.14
N GLY A 75 -6.34 -31.90 5.12
CA GLY A 75 -7.30 -32.47 4.18
C GLY A 75 -7.67 -31.58 3.01
N TRP A 76 -7.08 -30.38 2.88
CA TRP A 76 -7.30 -29.49 1.74
C TRP A 76 -6.27 -29.73 0.63
N ALA A 77 -6.70 -29.64 -0.63
CA ALA A 77 -5.81 -29.71 -1.78
C ALA A 77 -5.36 -28.31 -2.20
N VAL A 78 -4.05 -28.11 -2.36
CA VAL A 78 -3.50 -26.91 -3.00
C VAL A 78 -3.46 -27.15 -4.51
N SER A 79 -4.26 -26.38 -5.26
CA SER A 79 -4.14 -26.39 -6.72
C SER A 79 -2.88 -25.63 -7.13
N ILE A 80 -1.81 -26.37 -7.42
CA ILE A 80 -0.56 -25.84 -7.97
C ILE A 80 -0.82 -25.03 -9.25
N ALA A 81 -1.86 -25.39 -10.02
CA ALA A 81 -2.29 -24.65 -11.20
C ALA A 81 -2.73 -23.22 -10.87
N LEU A 82 -3.43 -23.00 -9.75
CA LEU A 82 -3.89 -21.66 -9.35
C LEU A 82 -2.73 -20.74 -8.92
N GLU A 83 -1.68 -21.29 -8.32
CA GLU A 83 -0.49 -20.49 -7.96
C GLU A 83 0.32 -20.09 -9.18
N ARG A 84 0.45 -20.99 -10.16
CA ARG A 84 1.10 -20.68 -11.43
C ARG A 84 0.31 -19.64 -12.21
N GLU A 85 -1.00 -19.82 -12.32
CA GLU A 85 -1.90 -18.86 -12.95
C GLU A 85 -1.82 -17.49 -12.27
N ALA A 86 -1.81 -17.45 -10.92
CA ALA A 86 -1.63 -16.22 -10.17
C ALA A 86 -0.29 -15.55 -10.47
N ALA A 87 0.81 -16.31 -10.49
CA ALA A 87 2.14 -15.78 -10.76
C ALA A 87 2.26 -15.25 -12.19
N GLU A 88 1.76 -15.99 -13.18
CA GLU A 88 1.73 -15.59 -14.59
C GLU A 88 0.87 -14.33 -14.80
N ALA A 89 -0.35 -14.31 -14.26
CA ALA A 89 -1.27 -13.18 -14.40
C ALA A 89 -0.79 -11.91 -13.69
N THR A 90 0.10 -12.04 -12.69
CA THR A 90 0.59 -10.91 -11.89
C THR A 90 2.07 -10.60 -12.10
N ALA A 91 2.72 -11.22 -13.10
CA ALA A 91 4.14 -11.05 -13.38
C ALA A 91 4.51 -9.59 -13.67
N ALA A 92 3.71 -8.89 -14.48
CA ALA A 92 3.95 -7.48 -14.79
C ALA A 92 3.91 -6.58 -13.53
N ALA A 93 2.94 -6.82 -12.63
CA ALA A 93 2.85 -6.08 -11.37
C ALA A 93 4.02 -6.40 -10.43
N ALA A 94 4.55 -7.63 -10.46
CA ALA A 94 5.75 -8.02 -9.72
C ALA A 94 7.01 -7.32 -10.24
N GLU A 95 7.13 -7.12 -11.56
CA GLU A 95 8.21 -6.34 -12.15
C GLU A 95 8.11 -4.86 -11.77
N CYS A 96 6.91 -4.26 -11.89
CA CYS A 96 6.66 -2.89 -11.42
C CYS A 96 6.95 -2.74 -9.92
N TRP A 97 6.63 -3.75 -9.10
CA TRP A 97 6.98 -3.76 -7.68
C TRP A 97 8.49 -3.68 -7.49
N ALA A 98 9.26 -4.51 -8.21
CA ALA A 98 10.71 -4.58 -8.05
C ALA A 98 11.39 -3.26 -8.48
N GLU A 99 10.89 -2.63 -9.54
CA GLU A 99 11.33 -1.29 -9.96
C GLU A 99 11.03 -0.24 -8.89
N ALA A 100 9.79 -0.20 -8.40
CA ALA A 100 9.37 0.75 -7.36
C ALA A 100 10.16 0.55 -6.06
N ALA A 101 10.38 -0.71 -5.65
CA ALA A 101 11.16 -1.06 -4.47
C ALA A 101 12.65 -0.72 -4.62
N GLY A 102 13.22 -0.92 -5.82
CA GLY A 102 14.62 -0.68 -6.13
C GLY A 102 14.96 0.79 -6.45
N ALA A 103 13.98 1.63 -6.77
CA ALA A 103 14.19 3.03 -7.13
C ALA A 103 14.76 3.89 -6.00
N GLY A 104 14.68 3.43 -4.74
CA GLY A 104 15.16 4.17 -3.56
C GLY A 104 14.30 5.40 -3.22
N GLY A 105 13.22 5.63 -3.96
CA GLY A 105 12.19 6.62 -3.66
C GLY A 105 11.03 6.01 -2.86
N VAL A 106 10.12 6.89 -2.41
CA VAL A 106 8.89 6.47 -1.75
C VAL A 106 7.81 6.27 -2.80
N PHE A 107 7.24 5.07 -2.87
CA PHE A 107 6.16 4.75 -3.79
C PHE A 107 4.87 5.50 -3.42
N LEU A 108 4.20 5.97 -4.47
CA LEU A 108 2.88 6.59 -4.43
C LEU A 108 1.99 5.83 -5.39
N ASP A 109 0.82 5.43 -4.92
CA ASP A 109 -0.20 4.77 -5.71
C ASP A 109 -0.87 5.81 -6.64
N PRO A 110 -0.67 5.71 -7.97
CA PRO A 110 -1.24 6.66 -8.91
C PRO A 110 -2.74 6.45 -9.13
N GLU A 111 -3.26 5.25 -8.87
CA GLU A 111 -4.68 4.92 -9.04
C GLU A 111 -5.50 5.33 -7.80
N PHE A 112 -4.86 5.42 -6.64
CA PHE A 112 -5.47 5.87 -5.39
C PHE A 112 -4.66 7.00 -4.71
N PRO A 113 -4.67 8.22 -5.28
CA PRO A 113 -3.89 9.34 -4.73
C PRO A 113 -4.45 9.78 -3.37
N ALA A 114 -3.61 10.40 -2.54
CA ALA A 114 -3.98 10.90 -1.21
C ALA A 114 -4.84 12.19 -1.28
N LEU A 115 -6.03 12.09 -1.85
CA LEU A 115 -6.96 13.20 -2.09
C LEU A 115 -8.35 12.90 -1.49
N PRO A 116 -9.14 13.92 -1.12
CA PRO A 116 -10.52 13.73 -0.66
C PRO A 116 -11.37 12.90 -1.65
N SER A 117 -11.13 13.07 -2.95
CA SER A 117 -11.77 12.32 -4.03
C SER A 117 -11.57 10.82 -3.94
N SER A 118 -10.46 10.35 -3.39
CA SER A 118 -10.18 8.92 -3.22
C SER A 118 -10.95 8.35 -2.02
N ILE A 119 -11.40 9.20 -1.10
CA ILE A 119 -12.18 8.78 0.08
C ILE A 119 -13.66 8.64 -0.27
N ASP A 120 -14.21 9.56 -1.06
CA ASP A 120 -15.64 9.59 -1.39
C ASP A 120 -15.96 9.27 -2.86
N GLY A 121 -14.94 8.97 -3.66
CA GLY A 121 -15.07 8.67 -5.08
C GLY A 121 -15.42 9.89 -5.94
N LEU A 122 -15.31 11.12 -5.41
CA LEU A 122 -15.72 12.35 -6.10
C LEU A 122 -14.50 13.06 -6.69
N GLY A 123 -14.27 12.90 -7.99
CA GLY A 123 -13.13 13.50 -8.69
C GLY A 123 -13.18 15.03 -8.70
N GLY A 124 -12.16 15.66 -8.12
CA GLY A 124 -12.03 17.12 -8.05
C GLY A 124 -11.67 17.75 -9.40
N GLY A 125 -12.56 18.61 -9.92
CA GLY A 125 -12.32 19.42 -11.11
C GLY A 125 -13.33 20.56 -11.27
N VAL A 126 -12.79 21.77 -11.40
CA VAL A 126 -13.40 23.11 -11.51
C VAL A 126 -14.71 23.20 -12.34
N ALA A 127 -15.61 24.07 -11.84
CA ALA A 127 -16.92 24.48 -12.36
C ALA A 127 -17.97 23.36 -12.52
N CYS A 128 -18.63 23.08 -11.40
CA CYS A 128 -19.87 22.33 -11.27
C CYS A 128 -20.97 23.01 -12.13
N THR A 129 -20.97 22.76 -13.44
CA THR A 129 -22.15 23.04 -14.26
C THR A 129 -23.21 22.04 -13.80
N THR A 130 -24.13 22.54 -12.99
CA THR A 130 -25.27 21.74 -12.54
C THR A 130 -26.02 21.30 -13.81
N PRO A 131 -26.11 19.99 -14.10
CA PRO A 131 -26.69 19.52 -15.35
C PRO A 131 -28.17 19.91 -15.41
N ILE A 132 -28.68 20.18 -16.60
CA ILE A 132 -30.09 20.54 -16.80
C ILE A 132 -30.90 19.27 -16.98
N CYS A 133 -32.04 19.15 -16.28
CA CYS A 133 -32.98 18.04 -16.44
C CYS A 133 -33.61 18.06 -17.85
N LEU A 134 -34.28 16.96 -18.21
CA LEU A 134 -35.10 16.88 -19.43
C LEU A 134 -36.25 17.90 -19.47
N CYS A 135 -36.54 18.54 -18.34
CA CYS A 135 -37.54 19.59 -18.17
C CYS A 135 -37.00 21.02 -18.27
N GLY A 136 -35.71 21.22 -18.58
CA GLY A 136 -35.08 22.53 -18.71
C GLY A 136 -34.66 23.21 -17.40
N ALA A 137 -34.95 22.63 -16.24
CA ALA A 137 -34.51 23.13 -14.93
C ALA A 137 -33.15 22.56 -14.51
N ALA A 138 -32.36 23.32 -13.74
CA ALA A 138 -31.13 22.82 -13.13
C ALA A 138 -31.42 21.63 -12.21
N ALA A 139 -30.68 20.54 -12.37
CA ALA A 139 -30.90 19.32 -11.62
C ALA A 139 -30.44 19.46 -10.15
N ARG A 140 -31.22 18.91 -9.23
CA ARG A 140 -30.93 18.89 -7.80
C ARG A 140 -29.87 17.83 -7.49
N LEU A 141 -28.78 18.24 -6.84
CA LEU A 141 -27.84 17.31 -6.21
C LEU A 141 -28.49 16.68 -4.97
N SER A 142 -28.57 15.35 -4.95
CA SER A 142 -29.09 14.54 -3.87
C SER A 142 -28.12 13.40 -3.56
N ARG A 143 -28.30 12.71 -2.44
CA ARG A 143 -27.51 11.51 -2.09
C ARG A 143 -28.43 10.34 -1.87
N VAL A 144 -27.99 9.14 -2.20
CA VAL A 144 -28.78 7.93 -1.99
C VAL A 144 -28.94 7.72 -0.48
N ALA A 145 -30.16 7.93 0.04
CA ALA A 145 -30.45 7.72 1.46
C ALA A 145 -30.66 6.23 1.78
N ARG A 146 -31.08 5.45 0.78
CA ARG A 146 -31.34 4.02 0.92
C ARG A 146 -30.04 3.28 1.22
N GLU A 147 -30.10 2.39 2.18
CA GLU A 147 -29.03 1.46 2.52
C GLU A 147 -28.73 0.52 1.35
N GLY A 148 -27.45 0.35 1.02
CA GLY A 148 -26.98 -0.44 -0.12
C GLY A 148 -25.63 0.04 -0.67
N PRO A 149 -25.09 -0.60 -1.73
CA PRO A 149 -23.75 -0.33 -2.25
C PRO A 149 -23.49 1.11 -2.70
N ASN A 150 -24.56 1.86 -3.02
CA ASN A 150 -24.47 3.26 -3.45
C ASN A 150 -24.94 4.25 -2.38
N GLN A 151 -25.16 3.84 -1.12
CA GLN A 151 -25.63 4.74 -0.06
C GLN A 151 -24.67 5.92 0.09
N GLY A 152 -25.20 7.14 0.19
CA GLY A 152 -24.43 8.37 0.27
C GLY A 152 -23.85 8.85 -1.06
N ARG A 153 -23.84 8.02 -2.12
CA ARG A 153 -23.36 8.41 -3.45
C ARG A 153 -24.21 9.55 -4.00
N PRO A 154 -23.60 10.67 -4.43
CA PRO A 154 -24.35 11.81 -4.91
C PRO A 154 -24.85 11.58 -6.34
N PHE A 155 -26.05 12.04 -6.62
CA PHE A 155 -26.68 11.98 -7.93
C PHE A 155 -27.46 13.28 -8.19
N HIS A 156 -27.58 13.64 -9.46
CA HIS A 156 -28.46 14.69 -9.93
C HIS A 156 -29.82 14.12 -10.30
N SER A 157 -30.89 14.80 -9.90
CA SER A 157 -32.26 14.45 -10.26
C SER A 157 -33.14 15.67 -10.49
N CYS A 158 -34.29 15.48 -11.14
CA CYS A 158 -35.24 16.58 -11.37
C CYS A 158 -35.74 17.16 -10.03
N PRO A 159 -35.56 18.47 -9.75
CA PRO A 159 -35.98 19.07 -8.48
C PRO A 159 -37.49 18.97 -8.24
N ALA A 160 -38.29 19.09 -9.31
CA ALA A 160 -39.74 19.04 -9.27
C ALA A 160 -40.33 17.65 -9.57
N ARG A 161 -39.50 16.61 -9.77
CA ARG A 161 -39.91 15.26 -10.21
C ARG A 161 -40.82 15.23 -11.45
N ARG A 162 -40.76 16.26 -12.29
CA ARG A 162 -41.55 16.39 -13.53
C ARG A 162 -41.01 15.54 -14.69
N CYS A 163 -39.76 15.09 -14.60
CA CYS A 163 -39.15 14.16 -15.53
C CYS A 163 -38.31 13.11 -14.80
N ARG A 164 -37.89 12.07 -15.52
CA ARG A 164 -37.09 10.95 -14.99
C ARG A 164 -35.58 11.18 -15.09
N PHE A 165 -35.12 12.43 -15.13
CA PHE A 165 -33.70 12.73 -15.19
C PHE A 165 -32.96 12.19 -13.96
N PHE A 166 -31.90 11.42 -14.21
CA PHE A 166 -30.99 10.86 -13.21
C PHE A 166 -29.58 10.83 -13.81
N ALA A 167 -28.59 11.29 -13.05
CA ALA A 167 -27.18 11.16 -13.41
C ALA A 167 -26.34 11.04 -12.13
N TRP A 168 -25.33 10.18 -12.10
CA TRP A 168 -24.37 10.17 -11.01
C TRP A 168 -23.56 11.48 -11.00
N ALA A 169 -23.30 12.00 -9.80
CA ALA A 169 -22.60 13.27 -9.62
C ALA A 169 -21.14 13.02 -9.25
N ASP A 170 -20.41 12.26 -10.07
CA ASP A 170 -19.03 11.88 -9.80
C ASP A 170 -18.06 13.08 -9.82
N ARG A 171 -18.49 14.20 -10.42
CA ARG A 171 -17.80 15.51 -10.41
C ARG A 171 -18.30 16.45 -9.32
N ALA A 172 -19.13 15.96 -8.39
CA ALA A 172 -19.55 16.77 -7.25
C ALA A 172 -18.34 17.16 -6.40
N PRO A 173 -18.36 18.30 -5.70
CA PRO A 173 -17.32 18.62 -4.74
C PRO A 173 -17.26 17.52 -3.67
N SER A 174 -16.04 17.15 -3.29
CA SER A 174 -15.80 16.21 -2.20
C SER A 174 -16.53 16.66 -0.93
N SER A 175 -17.00 15.69 -0.16
CA SER A 175 -17.67 15.92 1.11
C SER A 175 -16.75 16.63 2.11
N ALA A 176 -17.32 17.45 3.00
CA ALA A 176 -16.56 18.10 4.07
C ALA A 176 -15.84 17.07 4.96
N SER A 177 -16.44 15.89 5.15
CA SER A 177 -15.80 14.79 5.87
C SER A 177 -14.54 14.30 5.16
N ALA A 178 -14.61 14.00 3.86
CA ALA A 178 -13.45 13.59 3.07
C ALA A 178 -12.37 14.68 3.01
N ALA A 179 -12.76 15.95 2.84
CA ALA A 179 -11.85 17.09 2.84
C ALA A 179 -11.14 17.31 4.20
N SER A 180 -11.76 16.88 5.30
CA SER A 180 -11.17 16.99 6.64
C SER A 180 -10.18 15.88 6.97
N MET A 181 -10.13 14.78 6.20
CA MET A 181 -9.25 13.65 6.49
C MET A 181 -7.78 14.03 6.29
N ARG A 182 -6.92 13.52 7.17
CA ARG A 182 -5.47 13.67 7.06
C ARG A 182 -4.87 12.39 6.50
N TRP A 183 -4.13 12.48 5.41
CA TRP A 183 -3.40 11.34 4.87
C TRP A 183 -2.08 11.17 5.61
N LEU A 184 -1.87 9.97 6.16
CA LEU A 184 -0.69 9.64 6.95
C LEU A 184 0.03 8.48 6.30
N ARG A 185 1.35 8.62 6.13
CA ARG A 185 2.19 7.51 5.69
C ARG A 185 2.57 6.67 6.89
N LEU A 186 2.16 5.41 6.90
CA LEU A 186 2.51 4.47 7.95
C LEU A 186 3.68 3.59 7.51
N GLY A 187 4.61 3.31 8.42
CA GLY A 187 5.78 2.49 8.13
C GLY A 187 6.69 2.35 9.35
N PRO A 188 7.87 1.73 9.19
CA PRO A 188 8.84 1.57 10.27
C PRO A 188 9.27 2.93 10.86
N PRO A 189 9.61 2.99 12.17
CA PRO A 189 9.63 1.88 13.13
C PRO A 189 8.28 1.59 13.80
N THR A 190 7.25 2.41 13.56
CA THR A 190 5.98 2.33 14.30
C THR A 190 5.05 1.26 13.77
N HIS A 191 5.07 1.04 12.45
CA HIS A 191 4.23 0.07 11.76
C HIS A 191 5.07 -0.92 10.97
N VAL A 192 4.55 -2.13 10.84
CA VAL A 192 5.18 -3.22 10.07
C VAL A 192 4.18 -3.81 9.07
N PRO A 193 4.62 -4.39 7.95
CA PRO A 193 3.71 -5.02 6.99
C PRO A 193 2.87 -6.12 7.68
N ALA A 194 3.56 -7.08 8.31
CA ALA A 194 3.00 -8.06 9.22
C ALA A 194 4.08 -8.50 10.24
N LYS A 195 3.66 -9.08 11.36
CA LYS A 195 4.55 -9.60 12.42
C LYS A 195 5.19 -10.92 11.98
N ALA A 196 6.22 -11.36 12.71
CA ALA A 196 6.91 -12.62 12.44
C ALA A 196 5.99 -13.86 12.49
N ARG A 197 4.89 -13.78 13.27
CA ARG A 197 3.84 -14.83 13.34
C ARG A 197 3.01 -14.95 12.06
N GLY A 198 3.09 -13.98 11.15
CA GLY A 198 2.25 -13.90 9.95
C GLY A 198 0.94 -13.17 10.20
N PHE A 199 -0.05 -13.52 9.40
CA PHE A 199 -1.38 -12.94 9.39
C PHE A 199 -2.30 -13.73 10.31
N ASP A 200 -3.11 -13.04 11.11
CA ASP A 200 -4.07 -13.69 12.00
C ASP A 200 -5.44 -13.00 11.93
N ALA A 201 -6.52 -13.78 12.01
CA ALA A 201 -7.88 -13.24 11.99
C ALA A 201 -8.12 -12.22 13.11
N SER A 202 -7.45 -12.37 14.26
CA SER A 202 -7.54 -11.43 15.39
C SER A 202 -6.85 -10.09 15.12
N ASP A 203 -6.06 -9.97 14.06
CA ASP A 203 -5.48 -8.70 13.65
C ASP A 203 -6.53 -7.74 13.09
N VAL A 204 -7.62 -8.25 12.51
CA VAL A 204 -8.61 -7.45 11.79
C VAL A 204 -9.43 -6.60 12.76
N ARG A 205 -9.29 -5.28 12.68
CA ARG A 205 -10.09 -4.30 13.45
C ARG A 205 -10.79 -3.35 12.49
N GLN A 206 -12.13 -3.41 12.45
CA GLN A 206 -12.92 -2.55 11.57
C GLN A 206 -12.71 -1.05 11.84
N GLY A 207 -12.70 -0.29 10.75
CA GLY A 207 -12.62 1.17 10.74
C GLY A 207 -13.98 1.85 10.83
N GLY A 208 -14.06 3.04 10.23
CA GLY A 208 -15.32 3.78 10.07
C GLY A 208 -16.03 3.50 8.73
N VAL A 209 -15.44 2.69 7.86
CA VAL A 209 -16.04 2.28 6.58
C VAL A 209 -17.05 1.14 6.80
N GLY A 210 -18.13 1.16 6.02
CA GLY A 210 -19.23 0.18 6.07
C GLY A 210 -18.93 -1.11 5.30
N ASP A 211 -17.72 -1.64 5.42
CA ASP A 211 -17.18 -2.77 4.65
C ASP A 211 -17.01 -4.03 5.51
N CYS A 212 -17.80 -4.19 6.58
CA CYS A 212 -17.70 -5.34 7.48
C CYS A 212 -17.83 -6.68 6.75
N TRP A 213 -18.56 -6.72 5.62
CA TRP A 213 -18.67 -7.91 4.77
C TRP A 213 -17.31 -8.32 4.18
N PHE A 214 -16.50 -7.35 3.76
CA PHE A 214 -15.17 -7.56 3.23
C PHE A 214 -14.20 -7.98 4.34
N LEU A 215 -14.18 -7.24 5.45
CA LEU A 215 -13.30 -7.56 6.59
C LEU A 215 -13.61 -8.91 7.23
N SER A 216 -14.89 -9.31 7.27
CA SER A 216 -15.30 -10.64 7.75
C SER A 216 -14.78 -11.75 6.83
N ALA A 217 -14.87 -11.57 5.51
CA ALA A 217 -14.29 -12.51 4.56
C ALA A 217 -12.76 -12.57 4.69
N LEU A 218 -12.10 -11.42 4.83
CA LEU A 218 -10.66 -11.33 5.05
C LEU A 218 -10.21 -12.05 6.32
N SER A 219 -10.95 -11.93 7.43
CA SER A 219 -10.67 -12.68 8.67
C SER A 219 -10.73 -14.20 8.46
N VAL A 220 -11.68 -14.71 7.67
CA VAL A 220 -11.77 -16.14 7.33
C VAL A 220 -10.60 -16.57 6.45
N VAL A 221 -10.19 -15.75 5.48
CA VAL A 221 -8.99 -16.03 4.66
C VAL A 221 -7.74 -16.05 5.55
N ALA A 222 -7.65 -15.18 6.55
CA ALA A 222 -6.51 -15.10 7.47
C ALA A 222 -6.40 -16.31 8.42
N THR A 223 -7.45 -17.13 8.60
CA THR A 223 -7.31 -18.40 9.34
C THR A 223 -6.57 -19.47 8.53
N ARG A 224 -6.25 -19.20 7.26
CA ARG A 224 -5.59 -20.11 6.32
C ARG A 224 -4.29 -19.48 5.82
N PRO A 225 -3.15 -19.74 6.49
CA PRO A 225 -1.85 -19.14 6.16
C PRO A 225 -1.45 -19.24 4.69
N GLU A 226 -1.81 -20.35 4.03
CA GLU A 226 -1.55 -20.61 2.62
C GLU A 226 -2.40 -19.76 1.67
N LEU A 227 -3.62 -19.36 2.08
CA LEU A 227 -4.47 -18.48 1.26
C LEU A 227 -4.04 -17.02 1.42
N ILE A 228 -3.91 -16.56 2.67
CA ILE A 228 -3.53 -15.16 2.95
C ILE A 228 -2.09 -14.86 2.48
N GLY A 229 -1.20 -15.87 2.50
CA GLY A 229 0.13 -15.75 1.91
C GLY A 229 0.13 -15.56 0.38
N ARG A 230 -0.92 -16.01 -0.33
CA ARG A 230 -1.07 -15.72 -1.77
C ARG A 230 -1.52 -14.29 -2.02
N VAL A 231 -2.33 -13.73 -1.13
CA VAL A 231 -2.79 -12.34 -1.20
C VAL A 231 -1.62 -11.38 -1.00
N PHE A 232 -0.71 -11.69 -0.08
CA PHE A 232 0.48 -10.88 0.20
C PHE A 232 1.74 -11.69 -0.11
N PRO A 233 2.23 -11.74 -1.35
CA PRO A 233 3.39 -12.56 -1.68
C PRO A 233 4.72 -11.99 -1.11
N CYS A 234 4.84 -10.66 -0.97
CA CYS A 234 6.09 -9.96 -0.62
C CYS A 234 6.12 -9.42 0.82
N TRP A 235 5.58 -10.15 1.79
CA TRP A 235 5.47 -9.65 3.17
C TRP A 235 6.62 -10.05 4.09
N ARG A 236 7.34 -11.13 3.76
CA ARG A 236 8.35 -11.75 4.64
C ARG A 236 9.76 -11.49 4.13
N GLY A 237 10.73 -11.58 5.04
CA GLY A 237 12.14 -11.62 4.67
C GLY A 237 12.62 -10.33 3.98
N PRO A 238 13.56 -10.45 3.02
CA PRO A 238 14.10 -9.31 2.30
C PRO A 238 13.02 -8.52 1.56
N GLU A 239 12.11 -9.20 0.85
CA GLU A 239 10.99 -8.58 0.13
C GLU A 239 10.12 -7.68 1.01
N GLY A 240 9.68 -8.19 2.16
CA GLY A 240 8.89 -7.39 3.11
C GLY A 240 9.66 -6.19 3.65
N SER A 241 10.98 -6.29 3.75
CA SER A 241 11.85 -5.18 4.17
C SER A 241 11.95 -4.12 3.07
N ALA A 242 12.08 -4.53 1.81
CA ALA A 242 12.10 -3.62 0.66
C ALA A 242 10.74 -2.95 0.43
N ALA A 243 9.64 -3.69 0.59
CA ALA A 243 8.29 -3.14 0.57
C ALA A 243 8.10 -2.09 1.68
N ALA A 244 8.55 -2.37 2.91
CA ALA A 244 8.48 -1.42 4.01
C ALA A 244 9.36 -0.18 3.82
N ALA A 245 10.53 -0.32 3.19
CA ALA A 245 11.46 0.77 2.94
C ALA A 245 11.02 1.69 1.79
N SER A 246 10.51 1.11 0.70
CA SER A 246 9.97 1.85 -0.45
C SER A 246 8.55 2.34 -0.22
N GLY A 247 7.79 1.70 0.67
CA GLY A 247 6.36 1.91 0.81
C GLY A 247 5.54 1.31 -0.35
N ALA A 248 6.12 0.44 -1.18
CA ALA A 248 5.43 -0.27 -2.26
C ALA A 248 5.02 -1.68 -1.82
N TYR A 249 3.72 -1.90 -1.63
CA TYR A 249 3.17 -3.19 -1.21
C TYR A 249 2.45 -3.86 -2.36
N LEU A 250 2.80 -5.11 -2.66
CA LEU A 250 2.12 -5.90 -3.69
C LEU A 250 1.00 -6.72 -3.04
N VAL A 251 -0.22 -6.51 -3.51
CA VAL A 251 -1.43 -7.24 -3.07
C VAL A 251 -2.03 -7.97 -4.25
N ARG A 252 -2.36 -9.26 -4.10
CA ARG A 252 -2.99 -10.10 -5.12
C ARG A 252 -4.44 -10.40 -4.74
N LEU A 253 -5.35 -10.16 -5.67
CA LEU A 253 -6.77 -10.45 -5.52
C LEU A 253 -7.27 -11.27 -6.71
N PHE A 254 -8.26 -12.12 -6.47
CA PHE A 254 -8.96 -12.83 -7.54
C PHE A 254 -10.23 -12.05 -7.89
N LEU A 255 -10.15 -11.27 -8.97
CA LEU A 255 -11.16 -10.31 -9.39
C LEU A 255 -11.63 -10.66 -10.80
N ASP A 256 -12.94 -10.72 -11.01
CA ASP A 256 -13.57 -11.05 -12.30
C ASP A 256 -13.07 -12.37 -12.93
N GLY A 257 -12.85 -13.38 -12.10
CA GLY A 257 -12.44 -14.71 -12.56
C GLY A 257 -10.96 -14.83 -12.93
N ARG A 258 -10.14 -13.82 -12.62
CA ARG A 258 -8.69 -13.83 -12.88
C ARG A 258 -7.91 -13.27 -11.70
N TRP A 259 -6.66 -13.72 -11.56
CA TRP A 259 -5.73 -13.10 -10.63
C TRP A 259 -5.30 -11.73 -11.15
N GLN A 260 -5.34 -10.74 -10.26
CA GLN A 260 -4.87 -9.39 -10.50
C GLN A 260 -4.00 -8.97 -9.32
N ALA A 261 -3.00 -8.14 -9.58
CA ALA A 261 -2.15 -7.61 -8.53
C ALA A 261 -2.10 -6.09 -8.60
N VAL A 262 -2.13 -5.47 -7.43
CA VAL A 262 -2.18 -4.03 -7.26
C VAL A 262 -1.00 -3.62 -6.38
N LEU A 263 -0.36 -2.52 -6.75
CA LEU A 263 0.64 -1.87 -5.92
C LEU A 263 -0.03 -0.81 -5.06
N VAL A 264 0.04 -1.00 -3.75
CA VAL A 264 -0.60 -0.13 -2.78
C VAL A 264 0.48 0.59 -1.98
N ASP A 265 0.35 1.91 -1.82
CA ASP A 265 1.19 2.66 -0.90
C ASP A 265 0.61 2.71 0.52
N SER A 266 1.45 3.02 1.51
CA SER A 266 1.03 3.14 2.92
C SER A 266 0.49 4.51 3.33
N LEU A 267 0.08 5.38 2.41
CA LEU A 267 -0.71 6.59 2.72
C LEU A 267 -2.15 6.19 2.98
N LEU A 268 -2.56 6.33 4.24
CA LEU A 268 -3.89 5.95 4.71
C LEU A 268 -4.62 7.17 5.29
N PRO A 269 -5.93 7.31 5.03
CA PRO A 269 -6.72 8.41 5.54
C PRO A 269 -6.97 8.22 7.05
N ALA A 270 -6.74 9.28 7.82
CA ALA A 270 -6.96 9.30 9.25
C ALA A 270 -7.88 10.45 9.65
N LYS A 271 -8.76 10.16 10.62
CA LYS A 271 -9.69 11.17 11.13
C LYS A 271 -8.92 12.23 11.92
N PRO A 272 -9.32 13.51 11.84
CA PRO A 272 -8.79 14.54 12.73
C PRO A 272 -8.98 14.11 14.18
N THR A 273 -7.90 14.07 14.95
CA THR A 273 -7.99 13.95 16.40
C THR A 273 -8.60 15.25 16.91
N ARG A 274 -9.84 15.19 17.42
CA ARG A 274 -10.35 16.30 18.25
C ARG A 274 -9.38 16.46 19.43
N GLY A 275 -9.07 17.71 19.80
CA GLY A 275 -8.23 18.01 20.96
C GLY A 275 -8.70 17.28 22.23
N PRO A 276 -7.91 17.31 23.30
CA PRO A 276 -8.10 16.45 24.48
C PRO A 276 -9.50 16.67 25.08
N SER A 277 -10.46 15.82 24.70
CA SER A 277 -11.82 15.87 25.20
C SER A 277 -12.33 14.43 25.30
N SER A 278 -12.55 14.02 26.55
CA SER A 278 -13.03 12.74 27.03
C SER A 278 -12.24 11.51 26.54
N ALA A 279 -11.30 11.08 27.38
CA ALA A 279 -10.79 9.73 27.40
C ALA A 279 -11.96 8.73 27.49
N SER A 280 -12.36 8.16 26.35
CA SER A 280 -13.05 6.88 26.35
C SER A 280 -12.08 5.87 26.98
N ARG A 281 -12.42 5.38 28.17
CA ARG A 281 -11.69 4.33 28.90
C ARG A 281 -11.72 3.03 28.10
N GLY A 282 -10.85 2.94 27.10
CA GLY A 282 -10.51 1.73 26.39
C GLY A 282 -9.00 1.58 26.47
N ARG A 283 -8.55 0.40 26.87
CA ARG A 283 -7.15 -0.02 27.09
C ARG A 283 -6.15 0.75 26.23
N ALA A 284 -5.12 1.26 26.88
CA ALA A 284 -4.00 1.99 26.29
C ALA A 284 -3.56 1.35 24.95
N ALA A 285 -4.00 1.94 23.84
CA ALA A 285 -3.29 1.80 22.59
C ALA A 285 -1.94 2.48 22.82
N GLY A 286 -0.86 1.73 22.62
CA GLY A 286 0.50 2.27 22.68
C GLY A 286 0.61 3.55 21.85
N ALA A 287 1.50 4.45 22.28
CA ALA A 287 1.71 5.79 21.74
C ALA A 287 1.39 5.97 20.23
N GLY A 288 0.39 6.82 19.95
CA GLY A 288 0.56 7.89 18.97
C GLY A 288 0.28 7.61 17.49
N SER A 289 -0.89 7.08 17.12
CA SER A 289 -1.38 7.22 15.73
C SER A 289 -2.87 7.61 15.69
N PRO A 290 -3.27 8.62 14.90
CA PRO A 290 -4.66 9.02 14.76
C PRO A 290 -5.55 7.85 14.32
N PRO A 291 -6.83 7.82 14.72
CA PRO A 291 -7.73 6.76 14.29
C PRO A 291 -7.87 6.79 12.77
N LEU A 292 -7.42 5.72 12.11
CA LEU A 292 -7.61 5.53 10.67
C LEU A 292 -9.11 5.53 10.33
N ALA A 293 -9.43 6.07 9.16
CA ALA A 293 -10.78 5.98 8.61
C ALA A 293 -11.09 4.54 8.18
N PHE A 294 -10.09 3.87 7.61
CA PHE A 294 -10.09 2.46 7.26
C PHE A 294 -9.88 1.57 8.49
N SER A 295 -9.88 0.26 8.29
CA SER A 295 -9.49 -0.76 9.26
C SER A 295 -8.08 -0.57 9.79
N ARG A 296 -7.76 -1.33 10.83
CA ARG A 296 -6.45 -1.38 11.47
C ARG A 296 -6.06 -2.83 11.74
N GLY A 297 -4.76 -3.12 11.59
CA GLY A 297 -4.18 -4.36 12.11
C GLY A 297 -3.85 -4.22 13.60
N ALA A 298 -4.08 -5.28 14.39
CA ALA A 298 -3.55 -5.37 15.74
C ALA A 298 -2.02 -5.23 15.73
N ASP A 299 -1.46 -4.67 16.80
CA ASP A 299 -0.02 -4.48 16.99
C ASP A 299 0.68 -3.63 15.89
N ASN A 300 -0.04 -2.65 15.32
CA ASN A 300 0.41 -1.75 14.25
C ASN A 300 0.83 -2.48 12.95
N GLN A 301 0.12 -3.56 12.62
CA GLN A 301 0.29 -4.25 11.34
C GLN A 301 -0.48 -3.56 10.22
N LEU A 302 0.12 -3.48 9.03
CA LEU A 302 -0.43 -2.75 7.88
C LEU A 302 -1.20 -3.63 6.91
N TRP A 303 -1.04 -4.95 6.95
CA TRP A 303 -1.67 -5.84 5.96
C TRP A 303 -3.19 -5.65 5.85
N VAL A 304 -3.90 -5.40 6.96
CA VAL A 304 -5.36 -5.18 6.94
C VAL A 304 -5.75 -3.89 6.22
N PRO A 305 -5.27 -2.69 6.64
CA PRO A 305 -5.60 -1.46 5.91
C PRO A 305 -5.02 -1.38 4.49
N LEU A 306 -3.95 -2.13 4.18
CA LEU A 306 -3.37 -2.16 2.84
C LEU A 306 -4.22 -2.93 1.82
N VAL A 307 -5.00 -3.93 2.24
CA VAL A 307 -5.87 -4.69 1.32
C VAL A 307 -7.29 -4.13 1.26
N GLU A 308 -7.71 -3.36 2.25
CA GLU A 308 -8.96 -2.59 2.20
C GLU A 308 -8.85 -1.37 1.28
N LYS A 309 -7.67 -0.75 1.25
CA LYS A 309 -7.35 0.32 0.31
C LYS A 309 -7.29 -0.21 -1.12
#